data_AF-A0A925DWQ0-F1
#
_entry.id   AF-A0A925DWQ0-F1
#
_cell.length_a   1.000
_cell.length_b   1.000
_cell.length_c   1.000
_cell.angle_alpha   90.00
_cell.angle_beta   90.00
_cell.angle_gamma   90.00
#
_symmetry.space_group_name_H-M   'P 1'
#
loop_
_entity.id
_entity.type
_entity.pdbx_description
1 polymer ?
#
loop_
_entity_poly.entity_id
_entity_poly.type
_entity_poly.pdbx_seq_one_letter_code
_entity_poly.pdbx_strand_id
1 'polypeptide(L)'
;MRNLFLAGLVFMLSSCSSKIPPVVQPATDFPVAVSFGSVCCGTSSSDFLKNFTNEFKNKVGLEITAEIAAGCGKEGEFVILFHLPTNRTADNAKFVAELETLVKNTDEKNKNLSSSSGGMQVLYNVKAADYSNCRLGIKKWVL
;
A
#
# COMPACT_ATOMS: atom_id res chain seq x y z
N MET A 1 6.94 -30.25 78.03
CA MET A 1 8.16 -30.52 77.22
C MET A 1 7.75 -30.72 75.77
N ARG A 2 8.60 -30.24 74.85
CA ARG A 2 8.63 -30.45 73.38
C ARG A 2 7.86 -29.45 72.51
N ASN A 3 8.65 -28.46 72.09
CA ASN A 3 8.63 -27.75 70.81
C ASN A 3 8.10 -28.58 69.64
N LEU A 4 7.39 -27.92 68.70
CA LEU A 4 7.82 -27.91 67.30
C LEU A 4 7.19 -26.73 66.54
N PHE A 5 8.06 -25.82 66.10
CA PHE A 5 7.84 -24.86 65.04
C PHE A 5 7.49 -25.59 63.74
N LEU A 6 6.52 -25.09 62.97
CA LEU A 6 6.53 -25.26 61.51
C LEU A 6 5.99 -23.99 60.85
N ALA A 7 6.92 -23.20 60.30
CA ALA A 7 6.64 -22.02 59.49
C ALA A 7 6.17 -22.46 58.10
N GLY A 8 4.90 -22.22 57.78
CA GLY A 8 4.36 -22.39 56.43
C GLY A 8 4.64 -21.15 55.59
N LEU A 9 5.75 -21.17 54.86
CA LEU A 9 6.13 -20.16 53.86
C LEU A 9 5.24 -20.33 52.61
N VAL A 10 4.20 -19.50 52.46
CA VAL A 10 3.42 -19.44 51.22
C VAL A 10 4.14 -18.55 50.22
N PHE A 11 4.74 -19.18 49.20
CA PHE A 11 5.32 -18.51 48.04
C PHE A 11 4.20 -17.84 47.23
N MET A 12 4.09 -16.51 47.31
CA MET A 12 3.34 -15.71 46.34
C MET A 12 4.07 -15.77 45.00
N LEU A 13 3.60 -16.64 44.09
CA LEU A 13 3.97 -16.58 42.68
C LEU A 13 3.38 -15.31 42.09
N SER A 14 4.16 -14.24 42.14
CA SER A 14 3.91 -13.02 41.38
C SER A 14 4.06 -13.35 39.90
N SER A 15 2.93 -13.55 39.21
CA SER A 15 2.90 -13.62 37.75
C SER A 15 3.38 -12.30 37.18
N CYS A 16 4.62 -12.28 36.68
CA CYS A 16 5.05 -11.28 35.71
C CYS A 16 4.15 -11.41 34.47
N SER A 17 3.10 -10.59 34.41
CA SER A 17 2.44 -10.27 33.14
C SER A 17 3.43 -9.51 32.28
N SER A 18 4.21 -10.25 31.47
CA SER A 18 4.93 -9.69 30.34
C SER A 18 3.91 -9.02 29.43
N LYS A 19 3.77 -7.69 29.55
CA LYS A 19 3.12 -6.86 28.55
C LYS A 19 3.92 -7.05 27.27
N ILE A 20 3.43 -7.90 26.38
CA ILE A 20 3.92 -8.01 25.02
C ILE A 20 3.84 -6.56 24.47
N PRO A 21 4.97 -5.95 24.09
CA PRO A 21 4.93 -4.62 23.49
C PRO A 21 4.02 -4.70 22.27
N PRO A 22 3.15 -3.71 22.03
CA PRO A 22 2.34 -3.69 20.82
C PRO A 22 3.31 -3.82 19.64
N VAL A 23 3.07 -4.83 18.80
CA VAL A 23 3.79 -4.98 17.53
C VAL A 23 3.59 -3.67 16.79
N VAL A 24 4.62 -2.83 16.76
CA VAL A 24 4.62 -1.56 16.06
C VAL A 24 4.41 -1.92 14.60
N GLN A 25 3.18 -1.76 14.12
CA GLN A 25 2.91 -1.90 12.70
C GLN A 25 3.76 -0.84 12.01
N PRO A 26 4.67 -1.24 11.12
CA PRO A 26 5.57 -0.30 10.46
C PRO A 26 4.73 0.75 9.74
N ALA A 27 5.09 2.02 9.90
CA ALA A 27 4.42 3.13 9.23
C ALA A 27 4.30 2.81 7.73
N THR A 28 3.08 2.88 7.21
CA THR A 28 2.79 2.71 5.79
C THR A 28 2.88 4.08 5.14
N ASP A 29 3.76 4.23 4.14
CA ASP A 29 3.96 5.51 3.48
C ASP A 29 2.83 5.82 2.49
N PHE A 30 2.27 4.78 1.86
CA PHE A 30 1.25 4.92 0.81
C PHE A 30 0.05 4.00 1.09
N PRO A 31 -1.16 4.55 1.35
CA PRO A 31 -2.35 3.73 1.61
C PRO A 31 -2.79 2.89 0.39
N VAL A 32 -2.57 3.38 -0.82
CA VAL A 32 -2.92 2.67 -2.06
C VAL A 32 -1.90 2.95 -3.16
N ALA A 33 -1.68 1.96 -4.02
CA ALA A 33 -0.81 2.04 -5.18
C ALA A 33 -1.36 1.24 -6.36
N VAL A 34 -0.88 1.53 -7.58
CA VAL A 34 -1.19 0.77 -8.79
C VAL A 34 0.11 0.31 -9.45
N SER A 35 0.29 -1.00 -9.51
CA SER A 35 1.40 -1.68 -10.20
C SER A 35 1.09 -1.86 -11.67
N PHE A 36 2.08 -1.60 -12.53
CA PHE A 36 2.04 -1.80 -13.98
C PHE A 36 3.10 -2.83 -14.38
N GLY A 37 2.68 -4.03 -14.76
CA GLY A 37 3.55 -5.09 -15.25
C GLY A 37 3.76 -5.09 -16.78
N SER A 38 4.69 -5.92 -17.24
CA SER A 38 4.92 -6.24 -18.66
C SER A 38 5.21 -7.72 -18.85
N VAL A 39 4.95 -8.27 -20.05
CA VAL A 39 5.34 -9.64 -20.43
C VAL A 39 6.52 -9.66 -21.40
N CYS A 40 6.57 -8.77 -22.41
CA CYS A 40 7.71 -8.75 -23.34
C CYS A 40 8.09 -7.40 -23.93
N CYS A 41 7.25 -6.37 -23.78
CA CYS A 41 7.21 -5.31 -24.78
C CYS A 41 6.70 -3.98 -24.22
N GLY A 42 7.08 -3.68 -22.97
CA GLY A 42 6.68 -2.47 -22.26
C GLY A 42 5.37 -2.60 -21.46
N THR A 43 5.08 -1.58 -20.67
CA THR A 43 3.90 -1.49 -19.80
C THR A 43 2.74 -0.76 -20.46
N SER A 44 1.53 -0.96 -19.92
CA SER A 44 0.38 -0.11 -20.24
C SER A 44 0.61 1.35 -19.83
N SER A 45 -0.05 2.30 -20.51
CA SER A 45 -0.04 3.72 -20.13
C SER A 45 -0.80 3.97 -18.82
N SER A 46 -0.31 4.91 -18.01
CA SER A 46 -0.97 5.40 -16.78
C SER A 46 -1.89 6.61 -16.99
N ASP A 47 -2.10 7.08 -18.22
CA ASP A 47 -2.82 8.36 -18.46
C ASP A 47 -4.26 8.35 -17.94
N PHE A 48 -4.93 7.19 -17.99
CA PHE A 48 -6.27 7.02 -17.45
C PHE A 48 -6.33 7.28 -15.93
N LEU A 49 -5.25 6.97 -15.20
CA LEU A 49 -5.17 7.25 -13.76
C LEU A 49 -5.01 8.74 -13.48
N LYS A 50 -4.30 9.50 -14.32
CA LYS A 50 -4.19 10.96 -14.15
C LYS A 50 -5.53 11.62 -14.29
N ASN A 51 -6.26 11.29 -15.36
CA ASN A 51 -7.59 11.82 -15.63
C ASN A 51 -8.55 11.49 -14.49
N PHE A 52 -8.62 10.21 -14.10
CA PHE A 52 -9.43 9.77 -12.96
C PHE A 52 -9.09 10.53 -11.67
N THR A 53 -7.80 10.63 -11.34
CA THR A 53 -7.36 11.28 -10.10
C THR A 53 -7.74 12.76 -10.12
N ASN A 54 -7.50 13.47 -11.21
CA ASN A 54 -7.85 14.88 -11.34
C ASN A 54 -9.36 15.11 -11.26
N GLU A 55 -10.16 14.29 -11.95
CA GLU A 55 -11.62 14.35 -11.88
C GLU A 55 -12.13 14.09 -10.46
N PHE A 56 -11.61 13.08 -9.78
CA PHE A 56 -12.00 12.75 -8.40
C PHE A 56 -11.65 13.88 -7.44
N LYS A 57 -10.42 14.41 -7.51
CA LYS A 57 -9.95 15.55 -6.70
C LYS A 57 -10.86 16.75 -6.87
N ASN A 58 -11.20 17.10 -8.11
CA ASN A 58 -12.04 18.26 -8.43
C ASN A 58 -13.48 18.05 -7.95
N LYS A 59 -14.02 16.83 -8.07
CA LYS A 59 -15.40 16.51 -7.68
C LYS A 59 -15.60 16.52 -6.17
N VAL A 60 -14.62 16.04 -5.40
CA VAL A 60 -14.75 15.79 -3.95
C VAL A 60 -14.01 16.86 -3.13
N GLY A 61 -13.19 17.70 -3.77
CA GLY A 61 -12.34 18.68 -3.10
C GLY A 61 -11.25 18.01 -2.25
N LEU A 62 -10.72 16.88 -2.73
CA LEU A 62 -9.72 16.09 -2.02
C LEU A 62 -8.32 16.42 -2.55
N GLU A 63 -7.36 16.69 -1.66
CA GLU A 63 -5.96 16.78 -2.06
C GLU A 63 -5.35 15.39 -2.18
N ILE A 64 -5.29 14.88 -3.40
CA ILE A 64 -4.57 13.65 -3.73
C ILE A 64 -3.26 14.04 -4.42
N THR A 65 -2.14 13.51 -3.94
CA THR A 65 -0.85 13.58 -4.62
C THR A 65 -0.34 12.17 -4.88
N ALA A 66 0.63 12.05 -5.78
CA ALA A 66 1.15 10.75 -6.15
C ALA A 66 2.61 10.82 -6.58
N GLU A 67 3.27 9.68 -6.44
CA GLU A 67 4.65 9.42 -6.81
C GLU A 67 4.71 8.23 -7.75
N ILE A 68 5.79 8.14 -8.52
CA ILE A 68 6.06 7.04 -9.43
C ILE A 68 7.37 6.37 -9.03
N ALA A 69 7.30 5.08 -8.72
CA ALA A 69 8.46 4.21 -8.63
C ALA A 69 8.68 3.55 -10.01
N ALA A 70 9.75 3.90 -10.71
CA ALA A 70 9.94 3.47 -12.10
C ALA A 70 11.16 2.57 -12.31
N GLY A 71 11.08 1.71 -13.33
CA GLY A 71 12.15 0.76 -13.65
C GLY A 71 12.26 -0.35 -12.61
N CYS A 72 11.12 -0.82 -12.10
CA CYS A 72 11.00 -1.89 -11.12
C CYS A 72 11.16 -3.29 -11.75
N GLY A 73 11.17 -3.39 -13.08
CA GLY A 73 11.49 -4.60 -13.84
C GLY A 73 12.31 -4.30 -15.09
N LYS A 74 12.41 -5.28 -16.00
CA LYS A 74 13.29 -5.19 -17.17
C LYS A 74 12.69 -4.30 -18.26
N GLU A 75 11.39 -4.38 -18.47
CA GLU A 75 10.65 -3.78 -19.60
C GLU A 75 10.06 -2.40 -19.28
N GLY A 76 10.38 -1.85 -18.09
CA GLY A 76 9.92 -0.53 -17.69
C GLY A 76 8.74 -0.53 -16.73
N GLU A 77 8.49 -1.66 -16.05
CA GLU A 77 7.52 -1.82 -14.98
C GLU A 77 7.66 -0.71 -13.94
N PHE A 78 6.52 -0.19 -13.51
CA PHE A 78 6.45 0.93 -12.59
C PHE A 78 5.25 0.80 -11.67
N VAL A 79 5.25 1.60 -10.61
CA VAL A 79 4.16 1.69 -9.63
C VAL A 79 3.81 3.14 -9.40
N ILE A 80 2.52 3.46 -9.44
CA ILE A 80 1.98 4.76 -9.01
C ILE A 80 1.57 4.64 -7.55
N LEU A 81 2.13 5.49 -6.70
CA LEU A 81 1.96 5.50 -5.25
C LEU A 81 1.12 6.70 -4.87
N PHE A 82 -0.05 6.50 -4.26
CA PHE A 82 -0.96 7.60 -3.93
C PHE A 82 -0.85 7.99 -2.46
N HIS A 83 -0.74 9.28 -2.23
CA HIS A 83 -0.93 9.91 -0.93
C HIS A 83 -2.37 10.37 -0.80
N LEU A 84 -3.04 9.91 0.27
CA LEU A 84 -4.41 10.29 0.58
C LEU A 84 -4.45 11.02 1.94
N PRO A 85 -5.29 12.05 2.09
CA PRO A 85 -5.35 12.80 3.33
C PRO A 85 -5.99 11.96 4.45
N THR A 86 -5.34 11.92 5.60
CA THR A 86 -5.68 11.01 6.71
C THR A 86 -7.03 11.33 7.37
N ASN A 87 -7.52 12.56 7.24
CA ASN A 87 -8.78 13.03 7.84
C ASN A 87 -10.02 12.83 6.96
N ARG A 88 -9.90 12.22 5.76
CA ARG A 88 -11.01 12.06 4.79
C ARG A 88 -11.30 10.59 4.48
N THR A 89 -11.42 9.77 5.52
CA THR A 89 -11.51 8.30 5.41
C THR A 89 -12.63 7.80 4.49
N ALA A 90 -13.82 8.40 4.52
CA ALA A 90 -14.93 8.03 3.65
C ALA A 90 -14.63 8.29 2.16
N ASP A 91 -14.06 9.45 1.85
CA ASP A 91 -13.68 9.79 0.47
C ASP A 91 -12.50 8.95 -0.01
N ASN A 92 -11.55 8.63 0.88
CA ASN A 92 -10.44 7.73 0.58
C ASN A 92 -10.96 6.32 0.24
N ALA A 93 -11.90 5.79 1.02
CA ALA A 93 -12.52 4.49 0.73
C ALA A 93 -13.24 4.50 -0.62
N LYS A 94 -13.93 5.59 -0.94
CA LYS A 94 -14.58 5.77 -2.25
C LYS A 94 -13.56 5.86 -3.39
N PHE A 95 -12.48 6.63 -3.21
CA PHE A 95 -11.39 6.72 -4.18
C PHE A 95 -10.81 5.35 -4.50
N VAL A 96 -10.51 4.57 -3.46
CA VAL A 96 -9.94 3.22 -3.60
C VAL A 96 -10.91 2.28 -4.33
N ALA A 97 -12.19 2.27 -3.98
CA ALA A 97 -13.19 1.42 -4.66
C ALA A 97 -13.39 1.78 -6.14
N GLU A 98 -13.43 3.07 -6.47
CA GLU A 98 -13.52 3.53 -7.87
C GLU A 98 -12.22 3.24 -8.64
N LEU A 99 -11.06 3.38 -8.00
CA LEU A 99 -9.76 3.05 -8.56
C LEU A 99 -9.63 1.56 -8.90
N GLU A 100 -10.03 0.66 -8.00
CA GLU A 100 -10.07 -0.78 -8.24
C GLU A 100 -10.91 -1.13 -9.46
N THR A 101 -12.10 -0.54 -9.54
CA THR A 101 -13.02 -0.74 -10.67
C THR A 101 -12.40 -0.26 -11.97
N LEU A 102 -11.77 0.92 -11.96
CA LEU A 102 -11.10 1.50 -13.12
C LEU A 102 -9.92 0.65 -13.59
N VAL A 103 -9.04 0.22 -12.67
CA VAL A 103 -7.87 -0.60 -12.98
C VAL A 103 -8.31 -1.95 -13.54
N LYS A 104 -9.27 -2.63 -12.90
CA LYS A 104 -9.82 -3.89 -13.39
C LYS A 104 -10.37 -3.76 -14.80
N ASN A 105 -11.23 -2.78 -15.05
CA ASN A 105 -11.84 -2.58 -16.37
C ASN A 105 -10.80 -2.26 -17.44
N THR A 106 -9.75 -1.52 -17.09
CA THR A 106 -8.67 -1.16 -18.02
C THR A 106 -7.76 -2.35 -18.29
N ASP A 107 -7.46 -3.15 -17.27
CA ASP A 107 -6.64 -4.36 -17.38
C ASP A 107 -7.33 -5.41 -18.27
N GLU A 108 -8.63 -5.63 -18.07
CA GLU A 108 -9.43 -6.52 -18.91
C GLU A 108 -9.47 -6.04 -20.37
N LYS A 109 -9.61 -4.73 -20.61
CA LYS A 109 -9.53 -4.15 -21.96
C LYS A 109 -8.15 -4.37 -22.59
N ASN A 110 -7.08 -4.13 -21.84
CA ASN A 110 -5.72 -4.24 -22.37
C ASN A 110 -5.35 -5.68 -22.70
N LYS A 111 -5.77 -6.66 -21.88
CA LYS A 111 -5.60 -8.10 -22.18
C LYS A 111 -6.25 -8.52 -23.50
N ASN A 112 -7.38 -7.91 -23.86
CA ASN A 112 -8.07 -8.18 -25.12
C ASN A 112 -7.40 -7.50 -26.33
N LEU A 113 -6.57 -6.49 -26.11
CA LEU A 113 -5.91 -5.71 -27.16
C LEU A 113 -4.46 -6.15 -27.39
N SER A 114 -3.76 -6.59 -26.35
CA SER A 114 -2.34 -6.92 -26.41
C SER A 114 -1.96 -7.95 -25.34
N SER A 115 -1.58 -9.14 -25.79
CA SER A 115 -1.05 -10.21 -24.94
C SER A 115 0.37 -9.92 -24.40
N SER A 116 1.02 -8.86 -24.88
CA SER A 116 2.36 -8.45 -24.43
C SER A 116 2.34 -7.44 -23.28
N SER A 117 1.20 -6.81 -23.02
CA SER A 117 0.98 -5.93 -21.88
C SER A 117 0.81 -6.78 -20.63
N GLY A 118 1.66 -6.57 -19.61
CA GLY A 118 1.48 -7.24 -18.33
C GLY A 118 0.28 -6.70 -17.57
N GLY A 119 -0.11 -7.39 -16.50
CA GLY A 119 -1.27 -7.02 -15.71
C GLY A 119 -1.07 -5.73 -14.90
N MET A 120 -2.17 -5.02 -14.65
CA MET A 120 -2.24 -3.95 -13.65
C MET A 120 -2.89 -4.43 -12.37
N GLN A 121 -2.39 -3.99 -11.21
CA GLN A 121 -2.88 -4.44 -9.90
C GLN A 121 -2.93 -3.28 -8.91
N VAL A 122 -4.02 -3.21 -8.15
CA VAL A 122 -4.11 -2.31 -6.97
C VAL A 122 -3.43 -2.99 -5.78
N LEU A 123 -2.56 -2.23 -5.12
CA LEU A 123 -1.84 -2.65 -3.92
C LEU A 123 -2.23 -1.72 -2.76
N TYR A 124 -2.18 -2.22 -1.53
CA TYR A 124 -2.58 -1.49 -0.34
C TYR A 124 -1.44 -1.44 0.67
N ASN A 125 -1.41 -0.36 1.45
CA ASN A 125 -0.52 -0.21 2.61
C ASN A 125 0.95 -0.46 2.26
N VAL A 126 1.41 0.16 1.18
CA VAL A 126 2.75 -0.07 0.63
C VAL A 126 3.77 0.88 1.25
N LYS A 127 5.02 0.42 1.37
CA LYS A 127 6.13 1.23 1.90
C LYS A 127 7.05 1.67 0.78
N ALA A 128 7.65 2.86 0.93
CA ALA A 128 8.66 3.35 0.00
C ALA A 128 9.85 2.37 -0.12
N ALA A 129 10.21 1.71 0.99
CA ALA A 129 11.30 0.74 1.04
C ALA A 129 11.09 -0.47 0.13
N ASP A 130 9.84 -0.85 -0.18
CA ASP A 130 9.53 -1.98 -1.06
C ASP A 130 9.95 -1.71 -2.52
N TYR A 131 10.23 -0.44 -2.84
CA TYR A 131 10.62 0.02 -4.18
C TYR A 131 12.04 0.55 -4.26
N SER A 132 12.88 0.28 -3.24
CA SER A 132 14.28 0.72 -3.23
C SER A 132 15.13 0.11 -4.35
N ASN A 133 14.68 -1.00 -4.92
CA ASN A 133 15.32 -1.71 -6.03
C ASN A 133 14.92 -1.20 -7.41
N CYS A 134 13.92 -0.30 -7.51
CA CYS A 134 13.52 0.28 -8.79
C CYS A 134 14.63 1.19 -9.32
N ARG A 135 15.10 0.92 -10.55
CA ARG A 135 16.32 1.51 -11.12
C ARG A 135 16.28 3.05 -11.18
N LEU A 136 15.09 3.62 -11.34
CA LEU A 136 14.91 5.07 -11.47
C LEU A 136 14.46 5.73 -10.16
N GLY A 137 14.32 4.94 -9.08
CA GLY A 137 13.84 5.39 -7.78
C GLY A 137 12.40 5.87 -7.80
N ILE A 138 12.04 6.58 -6.73
CA ILE A 138 10.73 7.20 -6.55
C ILE A 138 10.83 8.69 -6.90
N LYS A 139 9.89 9.17 -7.71
CA LYS A 139 9.82 10.58 -8.15
C LYS A 139 8.39 11.09 -8.06
N LYS A 140 8.22 12.41 -7.97
CA LYS A 140 6.89 13.02 -8.05
C LYS A 140 6.23 12.65 -9.38
N TRP A 141 5.00 12.14 -9.31
CA TRP A 141 4.18 11.89 -10.49
C TRP A 141 3.30 13.11 -10.74
N VAL A 142 3.47 13.73 -11.90
CA VAL A 142 2.70 14.92 -12.25
C VAL A 142 1.30 14.50 -12.70
N LEU A 143 0.32 14.83 -11.85
CA LEU A 143 -1.11 14.71 -12.10
C LEU A 143 -1.58 15.82 -13.04
#